data_AF-A0A9D3VJ07-F1
#
_entry.id   AF-A0A9D3VJ07-F1
#
_cell.length_a   1.000
_cell.length_b   1.000
_cell.length_c   1.000
_cell.angle_alpha   90.00
_cell.angle_beta   90.00
_cell.angle_gamma   90.00
#
_symmetry.space_group_name_H-M   'P 1'
#
loop_
_entity.id
_entity.type
_entity.pdbx_description
1 polymer ?
#
loop_
_entity_poly.entity_id
_entity_poly.type
_entity_poly.pdbx_seq_one_letter_code
_entity_poly.pdbx_strand_id
1 'polypeptide(L)' 'MSIVVNVEGRISRDSMHKRLATGGKKEAWRKKRKYELGKQPANPKLSTNKTVRIWIHGGNR' A
#
# COMPACT_ATOMS: atom_id res chain seq x y z
N MET A 1 -15.54 -14.93 9.43
CA MET A 1 -16.11 -13.82 8.63
C MET A 1 -15.01 -12.89 8.19
N SER A 2 -14.55 -13.01 6.94
CA SER A 2 -13.53 -12.15 6.36
C SER A 2 -14.09 -10.74 6.23
N ILE A 3 -13.53 -9.77 6.98
CA ILE A 3 -13.75 -8.35 6.73
C ILE A 3 -13.33 -8.07 5.28
N VAL A 4 -14.32 -7.91 4.40
CA VAL A 4 -14.10 -7.41 3.05
C VAL A 4 -13.88 -5.91 3.20
N VAL A 5 -12.71 -5.51 3.67
CA VAL A 5 -12.34 -4.09 3.58
C VAL A 5 -12.32 -3.73 2.10
N ASN A 6 -13.22 -2.84 1.69
CA ASN A 6 -13.10 -2.14 0.42
C ASN A 6 -11.83 -1.28 0.50
N VAL A 7 -10.74 -1.80 -0.09
CA VAL A 7 -9.47 -1.10 -0.21
C VAL A 7 -9.49 -0.30 -1.50
N GLU A 8 -10.19 0.82 -1.48
CA GLU A 8 -10.28 1.72 -2.63
C GLU A 8 -9.19 2.81 -2.58
N GLY A 9 -8.56 3.07 -3.73
CA GLY A 9 -7.83 4.33 -3.98
C GLY A 9 -6.42 4.52 -3.40
N ARG A 10 -5.71 3.48 -2.96
CA ARG A 10 -4.35 3.65 -2.36
C ARG A 10 -3.21 3.03 -3.18
N ILE A 11 -2.00 3.54 -2.90
CA ILE A 11 -0.71 2.98 -3.36
C ILE A 11 -0.66 1.52 -2.90
N SER A 12 -0.41 0.62 -3.84
CA SER A 12 -0.33 -0.82 -3.59
C SER A 12 1.03 -1.35 -4.01
N ARG A 13 1.54 -2.32 -3.24
CA ARG A 13 2.81 -3.00 -3.47
C ARG A 13 2.70 -4.23 -4.37
N ASP A 14 1.50 -4.49 -4.91
CA ASP A 14 1.28 -5.57 -5.87
C ASP A 14 1.92 -5.26 -7.23
N SER A 15 2.29 -6.31 -7.98
CA SER A 15 2.84 -6.20 -9.33
C SER A 15 1.80 -6.46 -10.43
N MET A 16 0.51 -6.57 -10.11
CA MET A 16 -0.51 -6.94 -11.09
C MET A 16 -0.75 -5.82 -12.10
N HIS A 17 -0.53 -4.57 -11.69
CA HIS A 17 -0.59 -3.41 -12.58
C HIS A 17 0.65 -3.26 -13.49
N LYS A 18 1.68 -4.10 -13.34
CA LYS A 18 2.88 -4.11 -14.19
C LYS A 18 2.76 -5.11 -15.34
N ARG A 19 3.55 -4.92 -16.39
CA ARG A 19 3.63 -5.84 -17.54
C ARG A 19 4.33 -7.16 -17.20
N LEU A 20 4.13 -8.16 -18.04
CA LEU A 20 4.91 -9.40 -18.07
C LEU A 20 6.32 -9.13 -18.63
N ALA A 21 7.25 -10.07 -18.41
CA ALA A 21 8.60 -9.99 -18.98
C ALA A 21 8.58 -9.91 -20.52
N THR A 22 7.60 -10.55 -21.14
CA THR A 22 7.34 -10.51 -22.59
C THR A 22 6.62 -9.23 -23.06
N GLY A 23 6.29 -8.30 -22.16
CA GLY A 23 5.59 -7.04 -22.49
C GLY A 23 4.07 -7.13 -22.50
N GLY A 24 3.49 -8.34 -22.41
CA GLY A 24 2.05 -8.56 -22.32
C GLY A 24 1.40 -7.90 -21.10
N LYS A 25 0.14 -7.48 -21.23
CA LYS A 25 -0.66 -6.94 -20.12
C LYS A 25 -1.08 -8.08 -19.19
N LYS A 26 -0.98 -7.86 -17.87
CA LYS A 26 -1.54 -8.78 -16.86
C LYS A 26 -2.98 -8.42 -16.58
N GLU A 27 -3.87 -9.41 -16.63
CA GLU A 27 -5.27 -9.22 -16.28
C GLU A 27 -5.46 -9.31 -14.75
N ALA A 28 -6.27 -8.40 -14.21
CA ALA A 28 -6.51 -8.29 -12.78
C ALA A 28 -7.67 -9.20 -12.36
N TRP A 29 -7.35 -10.35 -11.76
CA TRP A 29 -8.33 -11.35 -11.33
C TRP A 29 -8.92 -11.11 -9.94
N ARG A 30 -8.33 -10.21 -9.16
CA ARG A 30 -8.77 -9.90 -7.78
C ARG A 30 -8.76 -8.42 -7.46
N LYS A 31 -9.56 -8.06 -6.45
CA LYS A 31 -9.52 -6.74 -5.80
C LYS A 31 -8.24 -6.55 -4.97
N LYS A 32 -7.91 -5.27 -4.69
CA LYS A 32 -6.79 -4.87 -3.83
C LYS A 32 -6.96 -5.38 -2.40
N ARG A 33 -5.83 -5.67 -1.72
CA ARG A 33 -5.81 -6.30 -0.39
C ARG A 33 -5.17 -5.41 0.66
N LYS A 34 -5.64 -5.50 1.91
CA LYS A 34 -5.15 -4.69 3.03
C LYS A 34 -3.66 -4.88 3.31
N TYR A 35 -3.13 -6.09 3.08
CA TYR A 35 -1.75 -6.44 3.36
C TYR A 35 -0.74 -5.87 2.35
N GLU A 36 -1.19 -5.47 1.16
CA GLU A 36 -0.32 -4.92 0.09
C GLU A 36 -0.25 -3.39 0.11
N LEU A 37 -0.99 -2.74 1.00
CA LEU A 37 -1.10 -1.29 1.05
C LEU A 37 0.23 -0.62 1.39
N GLY A 38 0.60 0.38 0.59
CA GLY A 38 1.69 1.31 0.87
C GLY A 38 1.25 2.50 1.73
N LYS A 39 2.19 3.42 1.95
CA LYS A 39 1.99 4.72 2.61
C LYS A 39 2.69 5.79 1.78
N GLN A 40 2.22 7.03 1.93
CA GLN A 40 2.93 8.17 1.37
C GLN A 40 4.28 8.33 2.10
N PRO A 41 5.37 8.66 1.39
CA PRO A 41 6.64 8.99 2.04
C PRO A 41 6.49 10.21 2.97
N ALA A 42 7.24 10.22 4.07
CA ALA A 42 7.12 11.23 5.13
C ALA A 42 7.83 12.56 4.82
N ASN A 43 8.80 12.58 3.89
CA ASN A 43 9.55 13.75 3.42
C ASN A 43 9.89 14.79 4.53
N PRO A 44 10.61 14.41 5.61
CA PRO A 44 10.91 15.31 6.71
C PRO A 44 11.85 16.47 6.29
N LYS A 45 11.69 17.63 6.93
CA LYS A 45 12.54 18.83 6.76
C LYS A 45 13.27 19.16 8.06
N LEU A 46 14.43 19.83 7.95
CA LEU A 46 15.23 20.28 9.10
C LEU A 46 14.39 21.12 10.07
N SER A 47 14.18 20.61 11.27
CA SER A 47 13.39 21.24 12.34
C SER A 47 13.74 20.63 13.69
N THR A 48 13.37 21.30 14.77
CA THR A 48 13.76 21.02 16.17
C THR A 48 13.09 19.78 16.80
N ASN A 49 12.80 18.74 16.01
CA ASN A 49 12.07 17.49 16.33
C ASN A 49 10.54 17.58 16.21
N LYS A 50 10.01 17.13 15.06
CA LYS A 50 8.58 16.84 14.85
C LYS A 50 8.40 15.35 14.57
N THR A 51 7.71 14.65 15.46
CA THR A 51 7.42 13.21 15.32
C THR A 51 5.92 12.95 15.38
N VAL A 52 5.39 12.19 14.43
CA VAL A 52 3.99 11.75 14.39
C VAL A 52 3.93 10.25 14.60
N ARG A 53 3.05 9.78 15.49
CA ARG A 53 2.82 8.35 15.72
C ARG A 53 1.89 7.80 14.64
N ILE A 54 2.27 6.67 14.04
CA ILE A 54 1.47 5.95 13.05
C ILE A 54 1.18 4.55 13.57
N TRP A 55 0.06 3.97 13.12
CA TRP A 55 -0.30 2.59 13.45
C TRP A 55 -0.10 1.73 12.21
N ILE A 56 0.68 0.65 12.35
CA ILE A 56 0.92 -0.32 11.27
C ILE A 56 0.07 -1.59 11.45
N HIS A 57 0.09 -2.45 10.43
CA HIS A 57 -0.67 -3.71 10.47
C HIS A 57 -0.25 -4.55 11.68
N GLY A 58 -1.22 -5.16 12.37
CA GLY A 58 -0.95 -5.92 13.59
C GLY A 58 -0.82 -5.07 14.87
N GLY A 59 -1.08 -3.76 14.82
CA GLY A 59 -1.12 -2.90 16.02
C GLY A 59 0.25 -2.43 16.53
N ASN A 60 1.31 -2.66 15.75
CA ASN A 60 2.64 -2.17 16.08
C ASN A 60 2.75 -0.64 15.82
N ARG A 61 3.67 0.02 16.53
CA ARG A 61 3.95 1.47 16.46
C ARG A 61 5.20 1.76 15.64
#